data_AF-A0A932A5V3-F1
#
_entry.id   AF-A0A932A5V3-F1
#
_cell.length_a   1.000
_cell.length_b   1.000
_cell.length_c   1.000
_cell.angle_alpha   90.00
_cell.angle_beta   90.00
_cell.angle_gamma   90.00
#
_symmetry.space_group_name_H-M   'P 1'
#
loop_
_entity.id
_entity.type
_entity.pdbx_description
1 polymer ?
#
loop_
_entity_poly.entity_id
_entity_poly.type
_entity_poly.pdbx_seq_one_letter_code
_entity_poly.pdbx_strand_id
1 'polypeptide(L)'
;MKKVIPIALALAPALVFAQSLSNIQTLVQSIGRLVNLALPIVVGIALLAFFWGLVKFIFAQGDETAKADAKKIMLWGLIALFVMISVWGLVRFIGTALGVNQGDTIIVPTVPGL
;
A
#
# COMPACT_ATOMS: atom_id res chain seq x y z
N MET A 1 -21.26 45.22 10.18
CA MET A 1 -21.05 44.47 8.91
C MET A 1 -19.84 44.95 8.10
N LYS A 2 -19.46 46.24 8.10
CA LYS A 2 -18.29 46.77 7.35
C LYS A 2 -16.88 46.42 7.87
N LYS A 3 -16.76 45.82 9.07
CA LYS A 3 -15.45 45.54 9.73
C LYS A 3 -14.98 44.09 9.66
N VAL A 4 -15.84 43.16 9.20
CA VAL A 4 -15.50 41.73 9.08
C VAL A 4 -14.83 41.39 7.74
N ILE A 5 -15.14 42.16 6.69
CA ILE A 5 -14.55 42.04 5.36
C ILE A 5 -13.02 42.24 5.37
N PRO A 6 -12.44 43.28 6.00
CA PRO A 6 -10.99 43.47 6.01
C PRO A 6 -10.25 42.38 6.82
N ILE A 7 -10.89 41.81 7.85
CA ILE A 7 -10.31 40.74 8.67
C ILE A 7 -10.27 39.42 7.88
N ALA A 8 -11.34 39.08 7.16
CA ALA A 8 -11.38 37.92 6.27
C ALA A 8 -10.38 38.05 5.12
N LEU A 9 -10.20 39.25 4.57
CA LEU A 9 -9.23 39.51 3.50
C LEU A 9 -7.78 39.45 3.98
N ALA A 10 -7.51 39.84 5.24
CA ALA A 10 -6.18 39.73 5.84
C ALA A 10 -5.78 38.28 6.19
N LEU A 11 -6.77 37.38 6.39
CA LEU A 11 -6.56 35.95 6.62
C LEU A 11 -6.53 35.11 5.34
N ALA A 12 -6.97 35.66 4.20
CA ALA A 12 -6.93 34.97 2.91
C ALA A 12 -5.51 34.55 2.46
N PRO A 13 -4.45 35.37 2.62
CA PRO A 13 -3.09 34.96 2.31
C PRO A 13 -2.62 33.79 3.19
N ALA A 14 -2.99 33.75 4.48
CA ALA A 14 -2.61 32.66 5.38
C ALA A 14 -3.21 31.31 4.96
N LEU A 15 -4.41 31.31 4.36
CA LEU A 15 -5.04 30.13 3.78
C LEU A 15 -4.39 29.72 2.44
N VAL A 16 -3.93 30.70 1.64
CA VAL A 16 -3.14 30.46 0.41
C VAL A 16 -1.74 29.90 0.74
N PHE A 17 -1.12 30.31 1.85
CA PHE A 17 0.17 29.75 2.31
C PHE A 17 0.03 28.34 2.93
N ALA A 18 -1.15 27.95 3.40
CA ALA A 18 -1.43 26.54 3.74
C ALA A 18 -1.65 25.67 2.49
N GLN A 19 -1.87 26.30 1.34
CA GLN A 19 -2.13 25.66 0.05
C GLN A 19 -0.85 25.59 -0.80
N SER A 20 0.04 24.65 -0.49
CA SER A 20 0.63 23.81 -1.55
C SER A 20 1.57 22.75 -0.97
N LEU A 21 0.97 21.68 -0.45
CA LEU A 21 1.66 20.40 -0.31
C LEU A 21 1.81 19.69 -1.68
N SER A 22 1.61 20.37 -2.82
CA SER A 22 1.64 19.78 -4.17
C SER A 22 2.92 18.98 -4.45
N ASN A 23 4.08 19.50 -4.02
CA ASN A 23 5.34 18.80 -4.14
C ASN A 23 5.37 17.52 -3.29
N ILE A 24 4.88 17.58 -2.05
CA ILE A 24 4.79 16.42 -1.14
C ILE A 24 3.77 15.41 -1.66
N GLN A 25 2.63 15.86 -2.18
CA GLN A 25 1.59 15.02 -2.76
C GLN A 25 2.13 14.31 -4.02
N THR A 26 2.89 15.01 -4.86
CA THR A 26 3.54 14.41 -6.04
C THR A 26 4.59 13.37 -5.65
N LEU A 27 5.39 13.64 -4.60
CA LEU A 27 6.34 12.68 -4.05
C LEU A 27 5.65 11.43 -3.51
N VAL A 28 4.62 11.59 -2.67
CA VAL A 28 3.85 10.48 -2.09
C VAL A 28 3.16 9.66 -3.18
N GLN A 29 2.58 10.31 -4.20
CA GLN A 29 1.99 9.62 -5.33
C GLN A 29 3.03 8.87 -6.18
N SER A 30 4.21 9.45 -6.37
CA SER A 30 5.30 8.81 -7.11
C SER A 30 5.80 7.57 -6.38
N ILE A 31 6.01 7.65 -5.07
CA ILE A 31 6.38 6.51 -4.23
C ILE A 31 5.26 5.47 -4.24
N GLY A 32 4.00 5.88 -4.09
CA GLY A 32 2.84 4.99 -4.14
C GLY A 32 2.75 4.21 -5.45
N ARG A 33 3.06 4.85 -6.60
CA ARG A 33 3.13 4.18 -7.90
C ARG A 33 4.25 3.14 -7.97
N LEU A 34 5.45 3.49 -7.48
CA LEU A 34 6.57 2.56 -7.42
C LEU A 34 6.26 1.35 -6.54
N VAL A 35 5.68 1.58 -5.37
CA VAL A 35 5.25 0.51 -4.46
C VAL A 35 4.19 -0.35 -5.16
N ASN A 36 3.13 0.23 -5.70
CA ASN A 36 2.07 -0.53 -6.39
C ASN A 36 2.59 -1.37 -7.57
N LEU A 37 3.64 -0.91 -8.26
CA LEU A 37 4.30 -1.68 -9.30
C LEU A 37 5.18 -2.81 -8.74
N ALA A 38 5.85 -2.57 -7.61
CA ALA A 38 6.71 -3.54 -6.95
C ALA A 38 5.94 -4.66 -6.22
N LEU A 39 4.76 -4.35 -5.64
CA LEU A 39 3.94 -5.32 -4.91
C LEU A 39 3.69 -6.63 -5.68
N PRO A 40 3.18 -6.63 -6.93
CA PRO A 40 2.92 -7.87 -7.67
C PRO A 40 4.21 -8.64 -7.98
N ILE A 41 5.34 -7.95 -8.19
CA ILE A 41 6.64 -8.59 -8.41
C ILE A 41 7.09 -9.33 -7.15
N VAL A 42 6.99 -8.68 -5.99
CA VAL A 42 7.35 -9.29 -4.70
C VAL A 42 6.46 -10.49 -4.38
N VAL A 43 5.16 -10.39 -4.64
CA VAL A 43 4.23 -11.53 -4.48
C VAL A 43 4.62 -12.69 -5.41
N GLY A 44 4.97 -12.41 -6.65
CA GLY A 44 5.47 -13.41 -7.59
C GLY A 44 6.72 -14.12 -7.06
N ILE A 45 7.71 -13.37 -6.58
CA ILE A 45 8.94 -13.95 -6.01
C ILE A 45 8.64 -14.78 -4.76
N ALA A 46 7.75 -14.31 -3.88
CA ALA A 46 7.36 -15.06 -2.69
C ALA A 46 6.68 -16.40 -3.04
N LEU A 47 5.80 -16.40 -4.06
CA LEU A 47 5.21 -17.62 -4.60
C LEU A 47 6.27 -18.57 -5.16
N LEU A 48 7.21 -18.06 -5.96
CA LEU A 48 8.31 -18.88 -6.50
C LEU A 48 9.15 -19.50 -5.37
N ALA A 49 9.50 -18.74 -4.33
CA ALA A 49 10.25 -19.24 -3.18
C ALA A 49 9.48 -20.31 -2.41
N PHE A 50 8.16 -20.15 -2.24
CA PHE A 50 7.30 -21.15 -1.64
C PHE A 50 7.29 -22.46 -2.46
N PHE A 51 7.08 -22.37 -3.78
CA PHE A 51 7.12 -23.54 -4.65
C PHE A 51 8.50 -24.20 -4.68
N TRP A 52 9.58 -23.42 -4.65
CA TRP A 52 10.94 -23.96 -4.57
C TRP A 52 11.15 -24.77 -3.29
N GLY A 53 10.68 -24.26 -2.15
CA GLY A 53 10.67 -24.98 -0.87
C GLY A 53 9.84 -26.28 -0.93
N LEU A 54 8.66 -26.22 -1.55
CA LEU A 54 7.78 -27.37 -1.73
C LEU A 54 8.41 -28.47 -2.60
N VAL A 55 8.99 -28.09 -3.73
CA VAL A 55 9.68 -29.01 -4.64
C VAL A 55 10.84 -29.69 -3.90
N LYS A 56 11.67 -28.91 -3.20
CA LYS A 56 12.79 -29.46 -2.41
C LYS A 56 12.30 -30.39 -1.30
N PHE A 57 11.15 -30.10 -0.69
CA PHE A 57 10.56 -30.94 0.34
C PHE A 57 10.09 -32.29 -0.20
N ILE A 58 9.49 -32.30 -1.39
CA ILE A 58 9.03 -33.53 -2.06
C ILE A 58 10.22 -34.40 -2.49
N PHE A 59 11.29 -33.79 -2.99
CA PHE A 59 12.50 -34.52 -3.44
C PHE A 59 13.41 -34.99 -2.31
N ALA A 60 13.30 -34.44 -1.10
CA ALA A 60 14.11 -34.83 0.06
C ALA A 60 13.73 -36.21 0.67
N GLN A 61 13.25 -37.17 -0.13
CA GLN A 61 12.87 -38.48 0.39
C GLN A 61 14.09 -39.23 0.94
N GLY A 62 13.98 -39.73 2.18
CA GLY A 62 15.03 -40.52 2.83
C GLY A 62 16.00 -39.73 3.72
N ASP A 63 16.04 -38.40 3.64
CA ASP A 63 16.91 -37.55 4.45
C ASP A 63 16.09 -36.58 5.32
N GLU A 64 16.07 -36.84 6.63
CA GLU A 64 15.36 -35.99 7.61
C GLU A 64 15.92 -34.57 7.68
N THR A 65 17.23 -34.40 7.47
CA THR A 65 17.88 -33.08 7.53
C THR A 65 17.46 -32.22 6.33
N ALA A 66 17.50 -32.80 5.14
CA ALA A 66 17.04 -32.12 3.91
C ALA A 66 15.54 -31.77 3.96
N LYS A 67 14.72 -32.64 4.58
CA LYS A 67 13.29 -32.35 4.81
C LYS A 67 13.08 -31.18 5.77
N ALA A 68 13.84 -31.12 6.86
CA ALA A 68 13.74 -30.05 7.84
C ALA A 68 14.08 -28.69 7.22
N ASP A 69 15.16 -28.63 6.43
CA ASP A 69 15.57 -27.41 5.74
C ASP A 69 14.56 -26.98 4.67
N ALA A 70 14.03 -27.93 3.89
CA ALA A 70 13.02 -27.62 2.88
C ALA A 70 11.70 -27.12 3.51
N LYS A 71 11.27 -27.71 4.63
CA LYS A 71 10.12 -27.21 5.41
C LYS A 71 10.34 -25.78 5.89
N LYS A 72 11.55 -25.45 6.36
CA LYS A 72 11.88 -24.10 6.80
C LYS A 72 11.71 -23.09 5.68
N ILE A 73 12.25 -23.36 4.48
CA ILE A 73 12.12 -22.49 3.31
C ILE A 73 10.64 -22.32 2.90
N MET A 74 9.89 -23.41 2.85
CA MET A 74 8.45 -23.39 2.54
C MET A 74 7.67 -22.55 3.56
N LEU A 75 7.97 -22.69 4.85
CA LEU A 75 7.30 -21.96 5.92
C LEU A 75 7.60 -20.46 5.84
N TRP A 76 8.86 -20.07 5.58
CA TRP A 76 9.22 -18.66 5.39
C TRP A 76 8.54 -18.05 4.16
N GLY A 77 8.45 -18.78 3.05
CA GLY A 77 7.69 -18.36 1.87
C GLY A 77 6.21 -18.18 2.17
N LEU A 78 5.61 -19.12 2.90
CA LEU A 78 4.20 -19.06 3.31
C LEU A 78 3.92 -17.89 4.25
N ILE A 79 4.79 -17.64 5.24
CA ILE A 79 4.66 -16.52 6.17
C ILE A 79 4.73 -15.20 5.41
N ALA A 80 5.70 -15.04 4.50
CA ALA A 80 5.82 -13.83 3.69
C ALA A 80 4.54 -13.57 2.88
N LEU A 81 3.99 -14.62 2.25
CA LEU A 81 2.76 -14.54 1.48
C LEU A 81 1.54 -14.22 2.36
N PHE A 82 1.45 -14.85 3.52
CA PHE A 82 0.39 -14.63 4.49
C PHE A 82 0.38 -13.18 5.00
N VAL A 83 1.54 -12.64 5.39
CA VAL A 83 1.65 -11.24 5.86
C VAL A 83 1.20 -10.28 4.75
N MET A 84 1.65 -10.52 3.52
CA MET A 84 1.32 -9.67 2.38
C MET A 84 -0.19 -9.60 2.12
N ILE A 85 -0.87 -10.75 2.11
CA ILE A 85 -2.32 -10.83 1.91
C ILE A 85 -3.08 -10.30 3.12
N SER A 86 -2.60 -10.61 4.34
CA SER A 86 -3.21 -10.19 5.60
C SER A 86 -3.24 -8.68 5.75
N VAL A 87 -2.14 -7.98 5.41
CA VAL A 87 -2.09 -6.51 5.46
C VAL A 87 -3.14 -5.90 4.53
N TRP A 88 -3.24 -6.36 3.28
CA TRP A 88 -4.22 -5.82 2.34
C TRP A 88 -5.67 -6.14 2.75
N GLY A 89 -5.91 -7.36 3.21
CA GLY A 89 -7.22 -7.79 3.73
C GLY A 89 -7.64 -6.98 4.96
N LEU A 90 -6.72 -6.76 5.90
CA LEU A 90 -6.96 -5.97 7.12
C LEU A 90 -7.21 -4.50 6.80
N VAL A 91 -6.39 -3.91 5.94
CA VAL A 91 -6.58 -2.51 5.49
C VAL A 91 -7.95 -2.35 4.85
N ARG A 92 -8.36 -3.27 3.97
CA ARG A 92 -9.69 -3.25 3.35
C ARG A 92 -10.82 -3.41 4.36
N PHE A 93 -10.68 -4.34 5.30
CA PHE A 93 -11.66 -4.58 6.36
C PHE A 93 -11.90 -3.32 7.21
N ILE A 94 -10.81 -2.68 7.65
CA ILE A 94 -10.89 -1.42 8.40
C ILE A 94 -11.50 -0.31 7.53
N GLY A 95 -11.13 -0.23 6.25
CA GLY A 95 -11.70 0.73 5.30
C GLY A 95 -13.22 0.62 5.22
N THR A 96 -13.73 -0.60 5.02
CA THR A 96 -15.17 -0.86 5.00
C THR A 96 -15.85 -0.58 6.33
N ALA A 97 -15.20 -0.89 7.46
CA ALA A 97 -15.75 -0.61 8.79
C ALA A 97 -15.87 0.89 9.08
N LEU A 98 -14.97 1.71 8.52
CA LEU A 98 -14.95 3.17 8.67
C LEU A 98 -15.67 3.92 7.53
N GLY A 99 -16.26 3.22 6.56
CA GLY A 99 -16.92 3.85 5.41
C GLY A 99 -15.95 4.51 4.42
N VAL A 100 -14.67 4.11 4.42
CA VAL A 100 -13.64 4.60 3.51
C VAL A 100 -13.54 3.67 2.29
N ASN A 101 -13.98 4.15 1.13
CA ASN A 101 -13.82 3.44 -0.13
C ASN A 101 -12.36 3.50 -0.59
N GLN A 102 -11.67 2.37 -0.53
CA GLN A 102 -10.29 2.24 -1.00
C GLN A 102 -10.27 1.94 -2.49
N GLY A 103 -9.63 2.80 -3.28
CA GLY A 103 -9.46 2.63 -4.73
C GLY A 103 -10.33 3.53 -5.59
N ASP A 104 -11.21 4.34 -5.01
CA ASP A 104 -11.88 5.40 -5.76
C ASP A 104 -10.90 6.53 -6.07
N THR A 105 -10.80 6.89 -7.35
CA THR A 105 -10.25 8.18 -7.73
C THR A 105 -11.16 9.24 -7.11
N ILE A 106 -10.68 9.96 -6.10
CA ILE A 106 -11.40 11.10 -5.56
C ILE A 106 -11.52 12.11 -6.71
N ILE A 107 -12.68 12.11 -7.38
CA ILE A 107 -13.05 13.14 -8.33
C ILE A 107 -13.31 14.38 -7.48
N VAL A 108 -12.24 15.15 -7.26
CA VAL A 108 -12.39 16.46 -6.66
C VAL A 108 -13.28 17.29 -7.58
N PRO A 109 -14.34 17.93 -7.08
CA PRO A 109 -15.17 18.79 -7.90
C PRO A 109 -14.30 19.90 -8.50
N THR A 110 -14.17 19.90 -9.82
CA THR A 110 -13.56 21.03 -10.54
C THR A 110 -14.61 22.09 -10.74
N VAL A 111 -14.21 23.36 -10.61
CA VAL A 111 -15.09 24.48 -10.97
C VAL A 111 -15.12 24.53 -12.50
N PRO A 112 -16.28 24.36 -13.16
CA PRO A 112 -16.34 24.43 -14.61
C PRO A 112 -15.97 25.84 -15.09
N GLY A 113 -14.94 25.96 -15.94
CA GLY A 113 -14.62 27.20 -16.64
C GLY A 113 -13.51 28.08 -16.05
N LEU A 114 -12.62 27.53 -15.22
CA LEU A 114 -11.34 28.15 -14.85
C LEU A 114 -10.18 27.20 -15.15
#